data_AF-A0A3C0YKY9-F1
#
_entry.id   AF-A0A3C0YKY9-F1
#
_cell.length_a   1.000
_cell.length_b   1.000
_cell.length_c   1.000
_cell.angle_alpha   90.00
_cell.angle_beta   90.00
_cell.angle_gamma   90.00
#
_symmetry.space_group_name_H-M   'P 1'
#
loop_
_entity.id
_entity.type
_entity.pdbx_description
1 polymer ?
#
loop_
_entity_poly.entity_id
_entity_poly.type
_entity_poly.pdbx_seq_one_letter_code
_entity_poly.pdbx_strand_id
1 'polypeptide(L)'
;EIKKYITDQLDLVEHVMLAGLTHEPAIQLSEKLSNLTNLSHAFYGSDGSNAIEIAIKMSVHYWKNKGQPKKNKIIYLENSYHG
;
A
#
# COMPACT_ATOMS: atom_id res chain seq x y z
N GLU A 1 5.61 -2.83 -24.46
CA GLU A 1 4.31 -2.85 -23.76
C GLU A 1 4.26 -1.84 -22.62
N ILE A 2 5.08 -1.93 -21.57
CA ILE A 2 5.06 -1.00 -20.41
C ILE A 2 5.11 0.49 -20.81
N LYS A 3 6.07 0.88 -21.67
CA LYS A 3 6.18 2.26 -22.16
C LYS A 3 4.87 2.78 -22.77
N LYS A 4 4.18 1.94 -23.54
CA LYS A 4 2.91 2.31 -24.17
C LYS A 4 1.85 2.59 -23.11
N TYR A 5 1.64 1.68 -22.15
CA TYR A 5 0.67 1.89 -21.08
C TYR A 5 0.97 3.15 -20.23
N ILE A 6 2.25 3.46 -20.00
CA ILE A 6 2.64 4.68 -19.31
C ILE A 6 2.25 5.91 -20.14
N THR A 7 2.59 5.95 -21.43
CA THR A 7 2.24 7.09 -22.30
C THR A 7 0.72 7.24 -22.46
N ASP A 8 0.00 6.14 -22.72
CA ASP A 8 -1.46 6.15 -22.85
C ASP A 8 -2.13 6.68 -21.56
N GLN A 9 -1.63 6.31 -20.38
CA GLN A 9 -2.14 6.84 -19.11
C GLN A 9 -1.81 8.33 -18.91
N LEU A 10 -0.59 8.77 -19.30
CA LEU A 10 -0.19 10.18 -19.22
C LEU A 10 -1.06 11.08 -20.11
N ASP A 11 -1.45 10.60 -21.29
CA ASP A 11 -2.35 11.33 -22.20
C ASP A 11 -3.79 11.45 -21.64
N LEU A 12 -4.16 10.61 -20.67
CA LEU A 12 -5.47 10.64 -20.00
C LEU A 12 -5.45 11.47 -18.71
N VAL A 13 -4.61 11.08 -17.75
CA VAL A 13 -4.40 11.80 -16.50
C VAL A 13 -3.08 11.39 -15.86
N GLU A 14 -2.26 12.39 -15.53
CA GLU A 14 -0.95 12.19 -14.92
C GLU A 14 -1.03 11.75 -13.47
N HIS A 15 -1.91 12.39 -12.67
CA HIS A 15 -2.06 12.10 -11.25
C HIS A 15 -3.38 12.65 -10.68
N VAL A 16 -3.98 11.89 -9.76
CA VAL A 16 -5.03 12.34 -8.85
C VAL A 16 -4.78 11.80 -7.46
N MET A 17 -5.15 12.55 -6.42
CA MET A 17 -5.00 12.08 -5.04
C MET A 17 -6.00 10.95 -4.74
N LEU A 18 -5.54 9.83 -4.19
CA LEU A 18 -6.42 8.74 -3.68
C LEU A 18 -7.16 9.11 -2.39
N ALA A 19 -7.06 10.35 -1.92
CA ALA A 19 -7.76 10.87 -0.75
C ALA A 19 -9.19 11.31 -1.14
N GLY A 20 -10.08 10.34 -1.31
CA GLY A 20 -11.48 10.58 -1.67
C GLY A 20 -11.78 10.55 -3.18
N LEU A 21 -10.76 10.37 -4.02
CA LEU A 21 -10.90 10.08 -5.45
C LEU A 21 -10.31 8.70 -5.76
N THR A 22 -10.59 8.19 -6.96
CA THR A 22 -10.00 6.96 -7.49
C THR A 22 -9.80 7.08 -9.00
N HIS A 23 -9.08 6.12 -9.58
CA HIS A 23 -8.88 6.00 -11.01
C HIS A 23 -8.78 4.51 -11.40
N GLU A 24 -9.13 4.20 -12.64
CA GLU A 24 -9.23 2.82 -13.13
C GLU A 24 -7.98 1.96 -12.88
N PRO A 25 -6.73 2.43 -13.14
CA PRO A 25 -5.54 1.63 -12.86
C PRO A 25 -5.39 1.19 -11.40
N ALA A 26 -5.76 2.04 -10.44
CA ALA A 26 -5.68 1.69 -9.01
C ALA A 26 -6.70 0.61 -8.65
N ILE A 27 -7.90 0.65 -9.23
CA ILE A 27 -8.94 -0.36 -9.02
C ILE A 27 -8.48 -1.71 -9.58
N GLN A 28 -8.09 -1.74 -10.86
CA GLN A 28 -7.67 -2.97 -11.54
C GLN A 28 -6.48 -3.63 -10.84
N LEU A 29 -5.49 -2.84 -10.41
CA LEU A 29 -4.35 -3.37 -9.67
C LEU A 29 -4.76 -3.91 -8.30
N SER A 30 -5.66 -3.22 -7.58
CA SER A 30 -6.13 -3.66 -6.26
C SER A 30 -6.87 -4.99 -6.35
N GLU A 31 -7.75 -5.15 -7.34
CA GLU A 31 -8.48 -6.41 -7.58
C GLU A 31 -7.53 -7.55 -7.94
N LYS A 32 -6.56 -7.29 -8.81
CA LYS A 32 -5.55 -8.28 -9.18
C LYS A 32 -4.71 -8.72 -7.97
N LEU A 33 -4.28 -7.77 -7.14
CA LEU A 33 -3.54 -8.07 -5.91
C LEU A 33 -4.39 -8.84 -4.90
N SER A 34 -5.67 -8.49 -4.78
CA SER A 34 -6.61 -9.20 -3.90
C SER A 34 -6.72 -10.67 -4.27
N ASN A 35 -6.89 -10.97 -5.56
CA ASN A 35 -6.96 -12.34 -6.07
C ASN A 35 -5.66 -13.13 -5.86
N LEU A 36 -4.49 -12.48 -5.95
CA LEU A 36 -3.18 -13.13 -5.77
C LEU A 36 -2.82 -13.39 -4.30
N THR A 37 -3.32 -12.57 -3.39
CA THR A 37 -2.90 -12.57 -1.97
C THR A 37 -3.96 -13.13 -1.02
N ASN A 38 -5.20 -13.27 -1.48
CA ASN A 38 -6.36 -13.55 -0.63
C ASN A 38 -6.57 -12.50 0.48
N LEU A 39 -6.10 -11.26 0.25
CA LEU A 39 -6.33 -10.09 1.11
C LEU A 39 -7.36 -9.17 0.44
N SER A 40 -8.20 -8.51 1.24
CA SER A 40 -9.33 -7.74 0.70
C SER A 40 -9.04 -6.26 0.40
N HIS A 41 -7.87 -5.73 0.79
CA HIS A 41 -7.58 -4.30 0.68
C HIS A 41 -6.11 -4.05 0.31
N ALA A 42 -5.87 -3.05 -0.54
CA ALA A 42 -4.54 -2.56 -0.90
C ALA A 42 -4.35 -1.11 -0.43
N PHE A 43 -3.16 -0.80 0.08
CA PHE A 43 -2.72 0.56 0.37
C PHE A 43 -1.44 0.82 -0.42
N TYR A 44 -1.37 1.93 -1.15
CA TYR A 44 -0.26 2.25 -2.04
C TYR A 44 0.75 3.20 -1.38
N GLY A 45 2.03 2.91 -1.56
CA GLY A 45 3.16 3.77 -1.23
C GLY A 45 4.11 3.89 -2.42
N SER A 46 5.09 4.78 -2.35
CA SER A 46 6.04 5.04 -3.45
C SER A 46 7.13 3.97 -3.58
N ASP A 47 7.48 3.28 -2.50
CA ASP A 47 8.53 2.27 -2.47
C ASP A 47 8.33 1.24 -1.34
N GLY A 48 9.28 0.30 -1.23
CA GLY A 48 9.26 -0.75 -0.21
C GLY A 48 9.42 -0.22 1.23
N SER A 49 10.27 0.78 1.44
CA SER A 49 10.50 1.38 2.76
C SER A 49 9.24 2.09 3.26
N ASN A 50 8.56 2.84 2.39
CA ASN A 50 7.27 3.44 2.69
C ASN A 50 6.19 2.39 2.95
N ALA A 51 6.16 1.30 2.19
CA ALA A 51 5.23 0.20 2.42
C ALA A 51 5.41 -0.42 3.83
N ILE A 52 6.66 -0.57 4.30
CA ILE A 52 6.95 -1.03 5.66
C ILE A 52 6.51 -0.01 6.71
N GLU A 53 6.75 1.29 6.51
CA GLU A 53 6.27 2.33 7.43
C GLU A 53 4.74 2.31 7.55
N ILE A 54 4.03 2.21 6.41
CA ILE A 54 2.57 2.09 6.36
C ILE A 54 2.11 0.85 7.13
N ALA A 55 2.72 -0.32 6.88
CA ALA A 55 2.37 -1.57 7.54
C ALA A 55 2.57 -1.50 9.07
N ILE A 56 3.67 -0.90 9.54
CA ILE A 56 3.94 -0.69 10.97
C ILE A 56 2.89 0.25 11.57
N LYS A 57 2.59 1.38 10.92
CA LYS A 57 1.57 2.33 11.38
C LYS A 57 0.20 1.68 11.47
N MET A 58 -0.21 0.92 10.45
CA MET A 58 -1.47 0.16 10.47
C MET A 58 -1.51 -0.85 11.61
N SER A 59 -0.42 -1.58 11.84
CA SER A 59 -0.32 -2.60 12.89
C SER A 59 -0.45 -2.01 14.30
N VAL A 60 0.24 -0.90 14.58
CA VAL A 60 0.14 -0.20 15.87
C VAL A 60 -1.23 0.45 16.04
N HIS A 61 -1.75 1.09 14.99
CA HIS A 61 -3.06 1.73 15.01
C HIS A 61 -4.17 0.71 15.26
N TYR A 62 -4.09 -0.48 14.67
CA TYR A 62 -5.04 -1.56 14.93
C TYR A 62 -5.15 -1.88 16.44
N TRP A 63 -4.02 -2.07 17.13
CA TRP A 63 -4.04 -2.36 18.56
C TRP A 63 -4.52 -1.19 19.41
N LYS A 64 -4.20 0.05 19.00
CA LYS A 64 -4.78 1.25 19.62
C LYS A 64 -6.32 1.24 19.52
N ASN A 65 -6.87 0.93 18.35
CA ASN A 65 -8.33 0.87 18.13
C ASN A 65 -8.99 -0.31 18.85
N LYS A 66 -8.24 -1.37 19.15
CA LYS A 66 -8.68 -2.48 20.01
C LYS A 66 -8.55 -2.20 21.51
N GLY A 67 -8.21 -0.97 21.92
CA GLY A 67 -8.04 -0.61 23.34
C GLY A 67 -6.77 -1.17 23.98
N GLN A 68 -5.80 -1.61 23.17
CA GLN A 68 -4.52 -2.16 23.63
C GLN A 68 -3.33 -1.29 23.15
N PRO A 69 -3.27 0.00 23.53
CA PRO A 69 -2.26 0.94 23.00
C PRO A 69 -0.82 0.58 23.39
N LYS A 70 -0.62 -0.26 24.41
CA LYS A 70 0.71 -0.75 24.83
C LYS A 70 1.26 -1.86 23.91
N LYS A 71 0.46 -2.42 23.01
CA LYS A 71 0.90 -3.43 22.05
C LYS A 71 1.47 -2.77 20.80
N ASN A 72 2.62 -2.14 20.99
CA ASN A 72 3.30 -1.28 20.00
C ASN A 72 4.77 -1.64 19.76
N LYS A 73 5.26 -2.74 20.35
CA LYS A 73 6.61 -3.24 20.11
C LYS A 73 6.67 -3.97 18.77
N ILE A 74 7.73 -3.72 18.01
CA ILE A 74 8.02 -4.38 16.74
C ILE A 74 9.24 -5.29 16.96
N ILE A 75 9.19 -6.49 16.41
CA ILE A 75 10.28 -7.48 16.45
C ILE A 75 10.87 -7.57 15.05
N TYR A 76 12.19 -7.60 14.95
CA TYR A 76 12.93 -7.75 13.70
C TYR A 76 14.03 -8.80 13.87
N LEU A 77 14.60 -9.26 12.76
CA LEU A 77 15.71 -10.21 12.75
C LEU A 77 17.04 -9.47 12.54
N GLU A 78 18.09 -9.90 13.23
CA GLU A 78 19.42 -9.34 13.00
C GLU A 78 19.83 -9.53 11.52
N ASN A 79 20.44 -8.50 10.93
CA ASN A 79 20.81 -8.44 9.50
C ASN A 79 19.65 -8.50 8.49
N SER A 80 18.40 -8.27 8.90
CA SER A 80 17.26 -8.17 7.99
C SER A 80 17.25 -6.88 7.17
N TYR A 81 16.72 -6.94 5.94
CA TYR A 81 16.42 -5.77 5.11
C TYR A 81 14.90 -5.58 5.01
N HIS A 82 14.42 -4.38 5.34
CA HIS A 82 13.00 -4.02 5.30
C HIS A 82 12.79 -2.69 4.56
N GLY A 83 13.64 -2.44 3.56
CA GLY A 83 13.74 -1.13 2.92
C GLY A 83 14.93 -0.34 3.43
#